data_AF-A0A842RFF6-F1
#
_entry.id   AF-A0A842RFF6-F1
#
_cell.length_a   1.000
_cell.length_b   1.000
_cell.length_c   1.000
_cell.angle_alpha   90.00
_cell.angle_beta   90.00
_cell.angle_gamma   90.00
#
_symmetry.space_group_name_H-M   'P 1'
#
loop_
_entity.id
_entity.type
_entity.pdbx_description
1 polymer ?
#
loop_
_entity_poly.entity_id
_entity_poly.type
_entity_poly.pdbx_seq_one_letter_code
_entity_poly.pdbx_strand_id
1 'polypeptide(L)'
;MPREKNGNTRSSLSRYGEEAFDLEEEEEIIEDDETLEEIEEEESRKAKVIDGALVLSIEEISPKSALKKIRSHIKVYKNYETVMNRRTTDKAFRLNTAHYLTITNDILKEIHAMLIEKQLMSAWAIGERLIGEIDLTIRDLEKGDYGFTTFFENPKLLAIDLSQLYLLDYDLIETLIIMRKSVESFDSMVKQDLLDDVDLWLESIDRLVGRVIRLAEDRGKLIASYERISY
;
A
#
# COMPACT_ATOMS: atom_id res chain seq x y z
N MET A 1 -13.11 -70.83 16.07
CA MET A 1 -13.28 -70.12 17.36
C MET A 1 -13.88 -68.74 17.08
N PRO A 2 -14.69 -68.18 18.01
CA PRO A 2 -16.01 -67.63 17.68
C PRO A 2 -16.13 -66.08 17.75
N ARG A 3 -17.21 -65.60 17.08
CA ARG A 3 -18.19 -64.54 17.46
C ARG A 3 -17.71 -63.08 17.62
N GLU A 4 -18.30 -62.14 16.85
CA GLU A 4 -19.45 -61.26 17.23
C GLU A 4 -19.11 -60.33 18.40
N LYS A 5 -19.53 -59.08 18.56
CA LYS A 5 -20.43 -58.12 17.88
C LYS A 5 -20.42 -56.88 18.81
N ASN A 6 -20.90 -55.73 18.32
CA ASN A 6 -21.50 -54.63 19.09
C ASN A 6 -20.53 -53.82 19.99
N GLY A 7 -20.41 -52.50 19.88
CA GLY A 7 -21.46 -51.51 19.73
C GLY A 7 -21.90 -51.03 21.11
N ASN A 8 -21.65 -49.77 21.47
CA ASN A 8 -22.66 -48.93 22.12
C ASN A 8 -22.18 -47.48 22.33
N THR A 9 -23.02 -46.57 21.85
CA THR A 9 -23.17 -45.18 22.28
C THR A 9 -23.82 -45.10 23.66
N ARG A 10 -23.48 -44.06 24.44
CA ARG A 10 -24.32 -43.26 25.39
C ARG A 10 -23.36 -42.47 26.30
N SER A 11 -23.40 -41.13 26.35
CA SER A 11 -24.47 -40.24 26.83
C SER A 11 -24.86 -40.47 28.29
N SER A 12 -24.41 -39.55 29.15
CA SER A 12 -25.04 -39.08 30.40
C SER A 12 -24.13 -37.97 30.97
N LEU A 13 -24.39 -36.68 30.83
CA LEU A 13 -25.41 -35.86 31.51
C LEU A 13 -25.40 -35.97 33.05
N SER A 14 -24.83 -34.91 33.66
CA SER A 14 -25.31 -34.16 34.83
C SER A 14 -25.38 -34.82 36.23
N ARG A 15 -24.69 -34.19 37.20
CA ARG A 15 -25.23 -33.62 38.46
C ARG A 15 -24.08 -32.96 39.26
N TYR A 16 -24.09 -31.62 39.43
CA TYR A 16 -24.67 -30.81 40.52
C TYR A 16 -23.89 -30.86 41.86
N GLY A 17 -23.58 -29.65 42.36
CA GLY A 17 -22.98 -29.35 43.68
C GLY A 17 -21.82 -28.35 43.51
N GLU A 18 -22.04 -27.06 43.28
CA GLU A 18 -22.25 -26.03 44.32
C GLU A 18 -21.21 -26.10 45.45
N GLU A 19 -20.19 -25.24 45.38
CA GLU A 19 -19.62 -24.57 46.55
C GLU A 19 -19.04 -23.23 46.10
N ALA A 20 -19.54 -22.18 46.76
CA ALA A 20 -19.24 -20.78 46.50
C ALA A 20 -17.81 -20.44 46.90
N PHE A 21 -17.13 -19.67 46.05
CA PHE A 21 -15.92 -18.95 46.44
C PHE A 21 -16.02 -17.53 45.87
N ASP A 22 -16.37 -16.60 46.76
CA ASP A 22 -16.18 -15.17 46.59
C ASP A 22 -14.68 -14.91 46.38
N LEU A 23 -14.32 -14.36 45.23
CA LEU A 23 -13.10 -13.59 45.06
C LEU A 23 -13.48 -12.31 44.33
N GLU A 24 -13.35 -11.22 45.06
CA GLU A 24 -13.57 -9.85 44.67
C GLU A 24 -12.83 -9.53 43.36
N GLU A 25 -13.57 -9.07 42.35
CA GLU A 25 -13.02 -8.44 41.15
C GLU A 25 -12.45 -7.08 41.54
N GLU A 26 -11.12 -6.98 41.66
CA GLU A 26 -10.43 -5.69 41.56
C GLU A 26 -10.41 -5.28 40.08
N GLU A 27 -11.41 -4.49 39.67
CA GLU A 27 -11.35 -3.71 38.44
C GLU A 27 -10.23 -2.67 38.60
N GLU A 28 -9.08 -2.92 38.00
CA GLU A 28 -8.04 -1.92 37.79
C GLU A 28 -8.54 -0.93 36.72
N ILE A 29 -9.18 0.15 37.20
CA ILE A 29 -9.52 1.32 36.39
C ILE A 29 -8.19 1.96 35.97
N ILE A 30 -7.79 1.72 34.73
CA ILE A 30 -6.76 2.54 34.08
C ILE A 30 -7.42 3.89 33.81
N GLU A 31 -7.16 4.86 34.69
CA GLU A 31 -7.41 6.27 34.43
C GLU A 31 -6.52 6.69 33.25
N ASP A 32 -7.10 6.78 32.05
CA ASP A 32 -6.53 7.56 30.95
C ASP A 32 -6.52 9.03 31.40
N ASP A 33 -5.42 9.43 32.05
CA ASP A 33 -5.10 10.83 32.33
C ASP A 33 -4.58 11.48 31.05
N GLU A 34 -5.44 11.58 30.03
CA GLU A 34 -5.23 12.48 28.91
C GLU A 34 -5.31 13.90 29.46
N THR A 35 -4.15 14.55 29.52
CA THR A 35 -4.04 15.90 30.07
C THR A 35 -4.85 16.87 29.20
N LEU A 36 -5.48 17.88 29.82
CA LEU A 36 -6.19 18.95 29.10
C LEU A 36 -5.33 19.65 28.03
N GLU A 37 -4.00 19.62 28.17
CA GLU A 37 -3.05 20.12 27.17
C GLU A 37 -3.00 19.24 25.89
N GLU A 38 -3.18 17.92 26.00
CA GLU A 38 -3.24 17.01 24.84
C GLU A 38 -4.58 17.15 24.08
N ILE A 39 -5.67 17.39 24.80
CA ILE A 39 -6.99 17.65 24.22
C ILE A 39 -7.02 19.02 23.53
N GLU A 40 -6.43 20.07 24.13
CA GLU A 40 -6.33 21.40 23.50
C GLU A 40 -5.33 21.42 22.31
N GLU A 41 -4.26 20.62 22.33
CA GLU A 41 -3.38 20.42 21.16
C GLU A 41 -4.09 19.68 20.02
N GLU A 42 -4.97 18.72 20.30
CA GLU A 42 -5.78 18.05 19.27
C GLU A 42 -6.89 18.94 18.69
N GLU A 43 -7.53 19.78 19.52
CA GLU A 43 -8.56 20.72 19.04
C GLU A 43 -7.97 21.89 18.26
N SER A 44 -6.78 22.39 18.64
CA SER A 44 -6.11 23.48 17.91
C SER A 44 -5.59 23.09 16.53
N ARG A 45 -5.45 21.79 16.24
CA ARG A 45 -5.12 21.26 14.90
C ARG A 45 -6.34 21.16 13.98
N LYS A 46 -7.56 21.36 14.48
CA LYS A 46 -8.77 21.42 13.66
C LYS A 46 -9.13 22.87 13.35
N ALA A 47 -9.00 23.19 12.05
CA ALA A 47 -9.52 24.37 11.36
C ALA A 47 -8.79 25.71 11.55
N LYS A 48 -7.71 25.92 10.77
CA LYS A 48 -7.44 27.25 10.21
C LYS A 48 -8.27 27.43 8.93
N VAL A 49 -9.36 28.18 9.04
CA VAL A 49 -10.10 28.68 7.88
C VAL A 49 -9.31 29.85 7.30
N ILE A 50 -8.69 29.64 6.15
CA ILE A 50 -8.20 30.71 5.28
C ILE A 50 -8.91 30.51 3.94
N ASP A 51 -9.89 31.38 3.69
CA ASP A 51 -10.47 31.71 2.40
C ASP A 51 -10.95 30.55 1.50
N GLY A 52 -12.21 30.14 1.70
CA GLY A 52 -13.07 29.59 0.63
C GLY A 52 -12.75 28.22 0.01
N ALA A 53 -11.61 27.60 0.31
CA ALA A 53 -11.27 26.26 -0.14
C ALA A 53 -11.21 25.30 1.05
N LEU A 54 -12.09 24.30 1.08
CA LEU A 54 -11.95 23.13 1.96
C LEU A 54 -10.72 22.34 1.50
N VAL A 55 -9.54 22.75 1.98
CA VAL A 55 -8.38 21.87 1.99
C VAL A 55 -8.64 20.88 3.12
N LEU A 56 -9.05 19.67 2.78
CA LEU A 56 -8.94 18.53 3.69
C LEU A 56 -7.50 18.52 4.20
N SER A 57 -7.30 18.80 5.48
CA SER A 57 -5.99 18.64 6.11
C SER A 57 -5.60 17.18 5.90
N ILE A 58 -4.67 16.93 4.98
CA ILE A 58 -4.04 15.63 4.83
C ILE A 58 -3.40 15.37 6.20
N GLU A 59 -3.90 14.39 6.96
CA GLU A 59 -3.21 13.94 8.16
C GLU A 59 -1.74 13.70 7.78
N GLU A 60 -0.83 14.44 8.41
CA GLU A 60 0.60 14.22 8.17
C GLU A 60 0.94 12.81 8.66
N ILE A 61 1.08 11.88 7.72
CA ILE A 61 1.37 10.49 8.04
C ILE A 61 2.79 10.43 8.59
N SER A 62 2.91 9.99 9.84
CA SER A 62 4.20 9.77 10.46
C SER A 62 4.92 8.57 9.81
N PRO A 63 6.27 8.54 9.77
CA PRO A 63 7.03 7.43 9.20
C PRO A 63 6.71 6.07 9.86
N LYS A 64 6.39 6.06 11.16
CA LYS A 64 5.97 4.86 11.88
C LYS A 64 4.60 4.36 11.40
N SER A 65 3.67 5.28 11.16
CA SER A 65 2.35 4.96 10.60
C SER A 65 2.47 4.44 9.16
N ALA A 66 3.27 5.10 8.32
CA ALA A 66 3.59 4.65 6.97
C ALA A 66 4.15 3.22 6.97
N LEU A 67 5.13 2.93 7.81
CA LEU A 67 5.70 1.58 7.93
C LEU A 67 4.66 0.53 8.33
N LYS A 68 3.76 0.84 9.27
CA LYS A 68 2.67 -0.06 9.67
C LYS A 68 1.75 -0.37 8.48
N LYS A 69 1.37 0.66 7.72
CA LYS A 69 0.52 0.51 6.53
C LYS A 69 1.24 -0.22 5.39
N ILE A 70 2.52 0.00 5.16
CA ILE A 70 3.29 -0.74 4.15
C ILE A 70 3.32 -2.24 4.49
N ARG A 71 3.59 -2.58 5.76
CA ARG A 71 3.65 -3.98 6.21
C ARG A 71 2.31 -4.72 6.11
N SER A 72 1.18 -4.03 6.21
CA SER A 72 -0.13 -4.65 6.00
C SER A 72 -0.34 -5.02 4.52
N HIS A 73 0.29 -4.30 3.59
CA HIS A 73 0.20 -4.57 2.15
C HIS A 73 1.27 -5.56 1.67
N ILE A 74 2.48 -5.47 2.22
CA ILE A 74 3.63 -6.28 1.80
C ILE A 74 4.12 -7.09 3.00
N LYS A 75 3.62 -8.33 3.16
CA LYS A 75 3.90 -9.19 4.33
C LYS A 75 5.39 -9.44 4.60
N VAL A 76 6.21 -9.48 3.55
CA VAL A 76 7.66 -9.72 3.64
C VAL A 76 8.48 -8.44 3.82
N TYR A 77 7.83 -7.27 3.89
CA TYR A 77 8.48 -5.98 4.09
C TYR A 77 8.96 -5.86 5.53
N LYS A 78 10.27 -5.68 5.73
CA LYS A 78 10.87 -5.54 7.05
C LYS A 78 11.01 -4.07 7.40
N ASN A 79 12.20 -3.50 7.17
CA ASN A 79 12.56 -2.10 7.40
C ASN A 79 13.89 -1.81 6.70
N TYR A 80 14.26 -0.54 6.65
CA TYR A 80 15.54 -0.08 6.10
C TYR A 80 16.60 0.23 7.17
N GLU A 81 16.31 -0.01 8.45
CA GLU A 81 17.24 0.32 9.55
C GLU A 81 18.54 -0.48 9.46
N THR A 82 18.44 -1.80 9.27
CA THR A 82 19.62 -2.68 9.23
C THR A 82 20.04 -3.03 7.82
N VAL A 83 21.35 -3.08 7.58
CA VAL A 83 21.96 -3.44 6.28
C VAL A 83 21.39 -4.76 5.73
N MET A 84 21.26 -5.76 6.61
CA MET A 84 20.70 -7.07 6.26
C MET A 84 19.26 -6.99 5.75
N ASN A 85 18.44 -6.11 6.33
CA ASN A 85 17.04 -5.99 5.95
C ASN A 85 16.84 -5.14 4.69
N ARG A 86 17.73 -4.20 4.36
CA ARG A 86 17.54 -3.26 3.26
C ARG A 86 17.36 -3.93 1.91
N ARG A 87 18.25 -4.86 1.53
CA ARG A 87 18.17 -5.55 0.23
C ARG A 87 16.91 -6.41 0.12
N THR A 88 16.54 -7.10 1.20
CA THR A 88 15.32 -7.92 1.22
C THR A 88 14.08 -7.05 1.14
N THR A 89 14.03 -5.95 1.89
CA THR A 89 12.91 -5.02 1.92
C THR A 89 12.75 -4.31 0.58
N ASP A 90 13.85 -3.83 -0.02
CA ASP A 90 13.86 -3.24 -1.35
C ASP A 90 13.34 -4.21 -2.42
N LYS A 91 13.87 -5.43 -2.44
CA LYS A 91 13.43 -6.46 -3.39
C LYS A 91 11.94 -6.78 -3.22
N ALA A 92 11.48 -6.93 -1.97
CA ALA A 92 10.08 -7.18 -1.66
C ALA A 92 9.17 -6.06 -2.17
N PHE A 93 9.57 -4.81 -1.94
CA PHE A 93 8.84 -3.64 -2.39
C PHE A 93 8.75 -3.56 -3.92
N ARG A 94 9.88 -3.70 -4.61
CA ARG A 94 9.93 -3.65 -6.08
C ARG A 94 9.10 -4.75 -6.72
N LEU A 95 9.22 -5.99 -6.25
CA LEU A 95 8.44 -7.10 -6.80
C LEU A 95 6.94 -6.94 -6.54
N ASN A 96 6.55 -6.42 -5.38
CA ASN A 96 5.15 -6.14 -5.10
C ASN A 96 4.59 -5.04 -6.01
N THR A 97 5.35 -3.94 -6.17
CA THR A 97 5.00 -2.81 -7.05
C THR A 97 4.87 -3.28 -8.50
N ALA A 98 5.86 -4.02 -9.00
CA ALA A 98 5.85 -4.59 -10.35
C ALA A 98 4.62 -5.49 -10.55
N HIS A 99 4.33 -6.37 -9.58
CA HIS A 99 3.15 -7.24 -9.63
C HIS A 99 1.82 -6.45 -9.70
N TYR A 100 1.67 -5.40 -8.88
CA TYR A 100 0.48 -4.53 -8.94
C TYR A 100 0.33 -3.85 -10.30
N LEU A 101 1.44 -3.35 -10.86
CA LEU A 101 1.45 -2.72 -12.17
C LEU A 101 1.13 -3.71 -13.28
N THR A 102 1.65 -4.94 -13.23
CA THR A 102 1.34 -5.99 -14.22
C THR A 102 -0.16 -6.25 -14.27
N ILE A 103 -0.79 -6.51 -13.12
CA ILE A 103 -2.24 -6.77 -13.07
C ILE A 103 -3.03 -5.57 -13.62
N THR A 104 -2.63 -4.35 -13.23
CA THR A 104 -3.31 -3.13 -13.68
C THR A 104 -3.14 -2.92 -15.19
N ASN A 105 -1.95 -3.20 -15.73
CA ASN A 105 -1.67 -3.07 -17.14
C ASN A 105 -2.42 -4.11 -17.98
N ASP A 106 -2.57 -5.33 -17.48
CA ASP A 106 -3.34 -6.38 -18.16
C ASP A 106 -4.80 -5.95 -18.33
N ILE A 107 -5.41 -5.38 -17.28
CA ILE A 107 -6.77 -4.83 -17.37
C ILE A 107 -6.81 -3.64 -18.36
N LEU A 108 -5.81 -2.76 -18.33
CA LEU A 108 -5.77 -1.63 -19.26
C LEU A 108 -5.63 -2.08 -20.73
N LYS A 109 -4.89 -3.17 -20.99
CA LYS A 109 -4.80 -3.81 -22.31
C LYS A 109 -6.14 -4.37 -22.76
N GLU A 110 -6.91 -5.00 -21.85
CA GLU A 110 -8.27 -5.45 -22.14
C GLU A 110 -9.21 -4.28 -22.49
N ILE A 111 -9.17 -3.20 -21.69
CA ILE A 111 -9.93 -1.98 -21.96
C ILE A 111 -9.58 -1.42 -23.34
N HIS A 112 -8.29 -1.28 -23.63
CA HIS A 112 -7.82 -0.74 -24.91
C HIS A 112 -8.32 -1.57 -26.10
N ALA A 113 -8.27 -2.90 -26.01
CA ALA A 113 -8.82 -3.80 -27.02
C ALA A 113 -10.33 -3.57 -27.23
N MET A 114 -11.12 -3.45 -26.14
CA MET A 114 -12.55 -3.15 -26.23
C MET A 114 -12.83 -1.78 -26.87
N LEU A 115 -12.04 -0.76 -26.57
CA LEU A 115 -12.19 0.57 -27.17
C LEU A 115 -11.84 0.57 -28.67
N ILE A 116 -10.88 -0.26 -29.10
CA ILE A 116 -10.58 -0.50 -30.51
C ILE A 116 -11.78 -1.15 -31.21
N GLU A 117 -12.35 -2.20 -30.62
CA GLU A 117 -13.53 -2.89 -31.16
C GLU A 117 -14.73 -1.93 -31.31
N LYS A 118 -14.88 -1.01 -30.36
CA LYS A 118 -15.91 0.05 -30.36
C LYS A 118 -15.55 1.26 -31.26
N GLN A 119 -14.42 1.22 -31.97
CA GLN A 119 -13.96 2.25 -32.90
C GLN A 119 -13.77 3.65 -32.28
N LEU A 120 -13.42 3.72 -30.99
CA LEU A 120 -13.14 4.99 -30.30
C LEU A 120 -11.71 5.46 -30.57
N MET A 121 -11.50 6.11 -31.71
CA MET A 121 -10.17 6.50 -32.20
C MET A 121 -9.41 7.45 -31.26
N SER A 122 -10.11 8.31 -30.50
CA SER A 122 -9.47 9.26 -29.57
C SER A 122 -8.66 8.54 -28.47
N ALA A 123 -9.10 7.36 -28.07
CA ALA A 123 -8.51 6.57 -26.99
C ALA A 123 -7.25 5.80 -27.41
N TRP A 124 -7.01 5.60 -28.71
CA TRP A 124 -6.03 4.62 -29.18
C TRP A 124 -4.61 5.00 -28.80
N ALA A 125 -4.19 6.22 -29.17
CA ALA A 125 -2.83 6.69 -28.94
C ALA A 125 -2.52 6.85 -27.43
N ILE A 126 -3.50 7.31 -26.65
CA ILE A 126 -3.32 7.47 -25.20
C ILE A 126 -3.21 6.09 -24.55
N GLY A 127 -4.08 5.14 -24.90
CA GLY A 127 -4.03 3.78 -24.36
C GLY A 127 -2.70 3.08 -24.65
N GLU A 128 -2.20 3.13 -25.89
CA GLU A 128 -0.90 2.55 -26.26
C GLU A 128 0.25 3.17 -25.48
N ARG A 129 0.26 4.50 -25.34
CA ARG A 129 1.28 5.21 -24.56
C ARG A 129 1.27 4.77 -23.10
N LEU A 130 0.11 4.76 -22.45
CA LEU A 130 -0.04 4.36 -21.05
C LEU A 130 0.44 2.94 -20.82
N ILE A 131 0.03 2.01 -21.69
CA ILE A 131 0.45 0.61 -21.63
C ILE A 131 1.98 0.50 -21.72
N GLY A 132 2.59 1.25 -22.66
CA GLY A 132 4.04 1.27 -22.85
C GLY A 132 4.80 1.87 -21.67
N GLU A 133 4.30 2.95 -21.08
CA GLU A 133 4.88 3.59 -19.88
C GLU A 133 4.84 2.65 -18.66
N ILE A 134 3.73 1.94 -18.46
CA ILE A 134 3.62 0.95 -17.39
C ILE A 134 4.58 -0.23 -17.64
N ASP A 135 4.66 -0.76 -18.87
CA ASP A 135 5.58 -1.86 -19.21
C ASP A 135 7.07 -1.46 -19.09
N LEU A 136 7.42 -0.20 -19.34
CA LEU A 136 8.76 0.34 -19.05
C LEU A 136 9.02 0.38 -17.54
N THR A 137 8.09 0.94 -16.79
CA THR A 137 8.18 1.07 -15.33
C THR A 137 8.32 -0.29 -14.63
N ILE A 138 7.57 -1.30 -15.06
CA ILE A 138 7.68 -2.68 -14.56
C ILE A 138 9.11 -3.20 -14.76
N ARG A 139 9.67 -3.05 -15.97
CA ARG A 139 11.04 -3.52 -16.27
C ARG A 139 12.09 -2.84 -15.43
N ASP A 140 11.97 -1.53 -15.23
CA ASP A 140 12.91 -0.76 -14.40
C ASP A 140 12.85 -1.18 -12.93
N LEU A 141 11.63 -1.41 -12.40
CA LEU A 141 11.42 -1.94 -11.07
C LEU A 141 11.98 -3.35 -10.91
N GLU A 142 11.82 -4.24 -11.89
CA GLU A 142 12.38 -5.59 -11.81
C GLU A 142 13.91 -5.59 -11.82
N LYS A 143 14.51 -4.76 -12.69
CA LYS A 143 15.96 -4.59 -12.79
C LYS A 143 16.56 -4.11 -11.46
N GLY A 144 15.93 -3.10 -10.83
CA GLY A 144 16.36 -2.57 -9.53
C GLY A 144 17.79 -2.06 -9.52
N ASP A 145 18.19 -1.38 -10.59
CA ASP A 145 19.53 -0.85 -10.78
C ASP A 145 19.61 0.58 -10.24
N TYR A 146 20.31 0.75 -9.12
CA TYR A 146 20.52 2.03 -8.46
C TYR A 146 21.93 2.60 -8.72
N GLY A 147 22.68 2.02 -9.66
CA GLY A 147 24.08 2.37 -9.87
C GLY A 147 24.96 2.10 -8.64
N PHE A 148 26.01 2.91 -8.47
CA PHE A 148 26.98 2.77 -7.38
C PHE A 148 26.47 3.41 -6.08
N THR A 149 25.56 2.75 -5.38
CA THR A 149 25.05 3.19 -4.07
C THR A 149 25.65 2.43 -2.89
N THR A 150 25.96 3.14 -1.81
CA THR A 150 26.34 2.57 -0.50
C THR A 150 25.17 2.33 0.43
N PHE A 151 23.94 2.67 0.01
CA PHE A 151 22.74 2.50 0.83
C PHE A 151 22.61 1.08 1.41
N PHE A 152 23.00 0.08 0.64
CA PHE A 152 22.92 -1.34 1.03
C PHE A 152 24.14 -1.86 1.80
N GLU A 153 25.13 -1.03 2.07
CA GLU A 153 26.40 -1.43 2.70
C GLU A 153 26.72 -0.59 3.94
N ASN A 154 26.35 0.70 3.94
CA ASN A 154 26.70 1.64 5.00
C ASN A 154 25.84 1.43 6.26
N PRO A 155 26.41 1.00 7.40
CA PRO A 155 25.63 0.79 8.62
C PRO A 155 25.03 2.08 9.20
N LYS A 156 25.58 3.25 8.87
CA LYS A 156 25.16 4.55 9.40
C LYS A 156 24.42 5.35 8.31
N LEU A 157 23.09 5.21 8.30
CA LEU A 157 22.20 6.07 7.51
C LEU A 157 21.53 7.09 8.42
N LEU A 158 21.21 8.27 7.89
CA LEU A 158 20.47 9.27 8.64
C LEU A 158 19.01 8.82 8.80
N ALA A 159 18.46 8.97 10.01
CA ALA A 159 17.09 8.59 10.30
C ALA A 159 16.06 9.38 9.46
N ILE A 160 16.41 10.60 9.05
CA ILE A 160 15.56 11.46 8.23
C ILE A 160 15.38 10.88 6.82
N ASP A 161 16.45 10.38 6.20
CA ASP A 161 16.38 9.82 4.85
C ASP A 161 15.64 8.48 4.84
N LEU A 162 15.80 7.67 5.90
CA LEU A 162 15.01 6.45 6.09
C LEU A 162 13.52 6.77 6.24
N SER A 163 13.20 7.84 6.95
CA SER A 163 11.82 8.31 7.12
C SER A 163 11.21 8.73 5.79
N GLN A 164 11.94 9.49 4.98
CA GLN A 164 11.51 9.86 3.63
C GLN A 164 11.27 8.65 2.74
N LEU A 165 12.13 7.62 2.82
CA LEU A 165 11.95 6.40 2.04
C LEU A 165 10.66 5.65 2.41
N TYR A 166 10.31 5.59 3.70
CA TYR A 166 9.01 5.03 4.11
C TYR A 166 7.82 5.84 3.62
N LEU A 167 7.92 7.17 3.58
CA LEU A 167 6.84 8.02 3.07
C LEU A 167 6.65 7.85 1.57
N LEU A 168 7.75 7.79 0.80
CA LEU A 168 7.72 7.52 -0.63
C LEU A 168 7.15 6.13 -0.94
N ASP A 169 7.60 5.10 -0.21
CA ASP A 169 7.09 3.73 -0.36
C ASP A 169 5.58 3.67 -0.09
N TYR A 170 5.12 4.38 0.95
CA TYR A 170 3.71 4.43 1.30
C TYR A 170 2.87 5.15 0.23
N ASP A 171 3.30 6.34 -0.20
CA ASP A 171 2.58 7.11 -1.23
C ASP A 171 2.51 6.37 -2.56
N LEU A 172 3.58 5.64 -2.92
CA LEU A 172 3.58 4.79 -4.10
C LEU A 172 2.51 3.70 -3.99
N ILE A 173 2.43 3.01 -2.86
CA ILE A 173 1.44 1.94 -2.64
C ILE A 173 0.01 2.51 -2.71
N GLU A 174 -0.27 3.62 -2.03
CA GLU A 174 -1.60 4.25 -2.08
C GLU A 174 -1.96 4.67 -3.51
N THR A 175 -1.00 5.25 -4.24
CA THR A 175 -1.20 5.64 -5.64
C THR A 175 -1.51 4.42 -6.52
N LEU A 176 -0.82 3.30 -6.33
CA LEU A 176 -1.09 2.04 -7.06
C LEU A 176 -2.49 1.50 -6.76
N ILE A 177 -2.93 1.56 -5.50
CA ILE A 177 -4.27 1.12 -5.10
C ILE A 177 -5.35 1.98 -5.76
N ILE A 178 -5.17 3.31 -5.75
CA ILE A 178 -6.10 4.25 -6.39
C ILE A 178 -6.12 4.02 -7.90
N MET A 179 -4.95 3.87 -8.53
CA MET A 179 -4.83 3.59 -9.95
C MET A 179 -5.54 2.30 -10.35
N ARG A 180 -5.30 1.22 -9.61
CA ARG A 180 -5.96 -0.06 -9.86
C ARG A 180 -7.49 0.05 -9.76
N LYS A 181 -8.01 0.68 -8.70
CA LYS A 181 -9.45 0.92 -8.55
C LYS A 181 -10.02 1.75 -9.69
N SER A 182 -9.28 2.76 -10.15
CA SER A 182 -9.68 3.60 -11.28
C SER A 182 -9.76 2.78 -12.58
N VAL A 183 -8.77 1.93 -12.84
CA VAL A 183 -8.75 1.05 -14.02
C VAL A 183 -9.86 -0.01 -13.95
N GLU A 184 -10.09 -0.63 -12.80
CA GLU A 184 -11.19 -1.60 -12.60
C GLU A 184 -12.58 -0.94 -12.77
N SER A 185 -12.72 0.31 -12.33
CA SER A 185 -13.94 1.09 -12.54
C SER A 185 -14.14 1.43 -14.01
N PHE A 186 -13.06 1.82 -14.70
CA PHE A 186 -13.11 2.11 -16.13
C PHE A 186 -13.45 0.87 -16.96
N ASP A 187 -12.85 -0.28 -16.64
CA ASP A 187 -13.20 -1.58 -17.23
C ASP A 187 -14.70 -1.88 -17.09
N SER A 188 -15.24 -1.70 -15.89
CA SER A 188 -16.66 -1.90 -15.62
C SER A 188 -17.55 -0.98 -16.46
N MET A 189 -17.12 0.26 -16.72
CA MET A 189 -17.85 1.21 -17.55
C MET A 189 -17.83 0.85 -19.04
N VAL A 190 -16.66 0.49 -19.57
CA VAL A 190 -16.52 0.08 -20.97
C VAL A 190 -17.31 -1.19 -21.26
N LYS A 191 -17.34 -2.15 -20.31
CA LYS A 191 -18.16 -3.37 -20.39
C LYS A 191 -19.66 -3.08 -20.38
N GLN A 192 -20.09 -1.99 -19.75
CA GLN A 192 -21.49 -1.54 -19.72
C GLN A 192 -21.85 -0.60 -20.89
N ASP A 193 -20.93 -0.40 -21.84
CA ASP A 193 -21.10 0.49 -22.99
C ASP A 193 -21.33 1.97 -22.63
N LEU A 194 -20.85 2.40 -21.47
CA LEU A 194 -20.88 3.81 -21.05
C LEU A 194 -19.59 4.51 -21.52
N LEU A 195 -19.65 5.11 -22.71
CA LEU A 195 -18.46 5.58 -23.42
C LEU A 195 -18.26 7.11 -23.44
N ASP A 196 -19.22 7.88 -22.91
CA ASP A 196 -19.23 9.34 -23.01
C ASP A 196 -18.00 10.01 -22.35
N ASP A 197 -17.45 9.39 -21.30
CA ASP A 197 -16.37 9.94 -20.48
C ASP A 197 -15.01 9.23 -20.67
N VAL A 198 -14.84 8.45 -21.74
CA VAL A 198 -13.61 7.65 -21.99
C VAL A 198 -12.34 8.50 -21.91
N ASP A 199 -12.34 9.68 -22.51
CA ASP A 199 -11.16 10.56 -22.52
C ASP A 199 -10.82 11.06 -21.10
N LEU A 200 -11.83 11.34 -20.26
CA LEU A 200 -11.64 11.76 -18.87
C LEU A 200 -11.07 10.62 -18.01
N TRP A 201 -11.53 9.39 -18.25
CA TRP A 201 -10.97 8.20 -17.59
C TRP A 201 -9.51 7.98 -17.95
N LEU A 202 -9.16 8.09 -19.23
CA LEU A 202 -7.78 7.95 -19.69
C LEU A 202 -6.88 9.06 -19.15
N GLU A 203 -7.36 10.31 -19.09
CA GLU A 203 -6.60 11.42 -18.50
C GLU A 203 -6.38 11.21 -16.99
N SER A 204 -7.39 10.74 -16.26
CA SER A 204 -7.27 10.41 -14.84
C SER A 204 -6.22 9.31 -14.60
N ILE A 205 -6.28 8.23 -15.40
CA ILE A 205 -5.31 7.14 -15.35
C ILE A 205 -3.91 7.63 -15.70
N ASP A 206 -3.77 8.50 -16.71
CA ASP A 206 -2.49 9.10 -17.10
C ASP A 206 -1.82 9.88 -15.96
N ARG A 207 -2.61 10.70 -15.24
CA ARG A 207 -2.09 11.43 -14.08
C ARG A 207 -1.61 10.49 -12.97
N LEU A 208 -2.30 9.36 -12.77
CA LEU A 208 -1.92 8.35 -11.79
C LEU A 208 -0.67 7.59 -12.21
N VAL A 209 -0.57 7.17 -13.48
CA VAL A 209 0.65 6.56 -14.06
C VAL A 209 1.84 7.50 -13.91
N GLY A 210 1.68 8.77 -14.31
CA GLY A 210 2.72 9.78 -14.14
C GLY A 210 3.13 10.00 -12.67
N ARG A 211 2.20 9.90 -11.71
CA ARG A 211 2.52 9.96 -10.28
C ARG A 211 3.32 8.74 -9.82
N VAL A 212 2.92 7.53 -10.23
CA VAL A 212 3.66 6.29 -9.93
C VAL A 212 5.09 6.38 -10.44
N ILE A 213 5.28 6.81 -11.69
CA ILE A 213 6.61 6.95 -12.31
C ILE A 213 7.47 7.92 -11.50
N ARG A 214 6.96 9.11 -11.19
CA ARG A 214 7.70 10.11 -10.40
C ARG A 214 8.09 9.58 -9.01
N LEU A 215 7.15 8.95 -8.30
CA LEU A 215 7.43 8.38 -6.98
C LEU A 215 8.47 7.25 -7.04
N ALA A 216 8.40 6.38 -8.06
CA ALA A 216 9.37 5.32 -8.27
C ALA A 216 10.77 5.88 -8.59
N GLU A 217 10.84 6.93 -9.42
CA GLU A 217 12.09 7.63 -9.72
C GLU A 217 12.67 8.32 -8.49
N ASP A 218 11.86 9.06 -7.73
CA ASP A 218 12.30 9.80 -6.54
C ASP A 218 12.82 8.85 -5.46
N ARG A 219 12.14 7.71 -5.29
CA ARG A 219 12.62 6.59 -4.48
C ARG A 219 13.98 6.09 -4.97
N GLY A 220 14.12 5.87 -6.28
CA GLY A 220 15.38 5.44 -6.90
C GLY A 220 16.51 6.44 -6.70
N LYS A 221 16.24 7.74 -6.90
CA LYS A 221 17.19 8.85 -6.70
C LYS A 221 17.61 8.93 -5.23
N LEU A 222 16.69 8.79 -4.29
CA LEU A 222 17.00 8.78 -2.85
C LEU A 222 17.95 7.62 -2.53
N ILE A 223 17.68 6.40 -3.00
CA ILE A 223 18.57 5.25 -2.80
C ILE A 223 19.92 5.46 -3.50
N ALA A 224 19.94 6.05 -4.69
CA ALA A 224 21.17 6.31 -5.45
C ALA A 224 22.05 7.41 -4.82
N SER A 225 21.45 8.37 -4.11
CA SER A 225 22.16 9.52 -3.53
C SER A 225 23.19 9.18 -2.45
N TYR A 226 23.18 7.94 -1.94
CA TYR A 226 24.15 7.46 -0.95
C TYR A 226 25.49 7.10 -1.62
N GLU A 227 26.31 8.10 -1.90
CA GLU A 227 27.63 7.91 -2.48
C GLU A 227 28.64 7.28 -1.48
N ARG A 228 29.67 6.60 -2.01
CA ARG A 228 30.85 6.22 -1.22
C ARG A 228 31.59 7.49 -0.82
N ILE A 229 31.37 7.96 0.40
CA ILE A 229 32.37 8.79 1.07
C ILE A 229 33.51 7.84 1.46
N SER A 230 34.50 7.73 0.58
CA SER A 230 35.78 7.10 0.91
C SER A 230 36.42 7.93 2.04
N TYR A 231 36.36 7.42 3.27
CA TYR A 231 37.20 7.88 4.36
C TYR A 231 38.56 7.19 4.29
#